data_AF-A0A820M9B0-F1
#
_entry.id   AF-A0A820M9B0-F1
#
_cell.length_a   1.000
_cell.length_b   1.000
_cell.length_c   1.000
_cell.angle_alpha   90.00
_cell.angle_beta   90.00
_cell.angle_gamma   90.00
#
_symmetry.space_group_name_H-M   'P 1'
#
loop_
_entity.id
_entity.type
_entity.pdbx_description
1 polymer ?
#
loop_
_entity_poly.entity_id
_entity_poly.type
_entity_poly.pdbx_seq_one_letter_code
_entity_poly.pdbx_strand_id
1 'polypeptide(L)'
;MATINNNSTTLEPIAVIGIAYIFAGDIHSPNDLWYTLKESQDVGSATTIDRFDLKSFTGHMLNINNNGQLHQKLLRAASIDPCHRSLILKFVDLLDGDGYSVEKMSGTKTSVHTG
;
A
#
# COMPACT_ATOMS: atom_id res chain seq x y z
N MET A 1 -39.38 -25.50 -31.07
CA MET A 1 -37.99 -25.01 -31.30
C MET A 1 -37.65 -24.09 -30.14
N ALA A 2 -36.77 -24.52 -29.24
CA ALA A 2 -36.37 -23.73 -28.08
C ALA A 2 -35.28 -22.75 -28.51
N THR A 3 -35.53 -21.45 -28.34
CA THR A 3 -34.56 -20.38 -28.56
C THR A 3 -33.49 -20.47 -27.47
N ILE A 4 -32.26 -20.76 -27.88
CA ILE A 4 -31.09 -20.76 -26.99
C ILE A 4 -30.68 -19.29 -26.85
N ASN A 5 -30.97 -18.66 -25.71
CA ASN A 5 -30.46 -17.33 -25.40
C ASN A 5 -28.95 -17.44 -25.19
N ASN A 6 -28.17 -17.02 -26.20
CA ASN A 6 -26.73 -16.81 -26.09
C ASN A 6 -26.45 -15.58 -25.21
N ASN A 7 -26.92 -15.58 -23.96
CA ASN A 7 -26.30 -14.77 -22.92
C ASN A 7 -24.98 -15.45 -22.62
N SER A 8 -24.00 -15.18 -23.48
CA SER A 8 -22.60 -15.32 -23.13
C SER A 8 -22.39 -14.37 -21.95
N THR A 9 -22.65 -14.85 -20.74
CA THR A 9 -21.96 -14.40 -19.54
C THR A 9 -20.50 -14.85 -19.65
N THR A 10 -19.87 -14.51 -20.77
CA THR A 10 -18.44 -14.52 -20.95
C THR A 10 -17.94 -13.42 -20.06
N LEU A 11 -17.31 -13.81 -18.97
CA LEU A 11 -16.63 -12.90 -18.05
C LEU A 11 -15.81 -11.91 -18.89
N GLU A 12 -16.18 -10.63 -18.85
CA GLU A 12 -15.43 -9.59 -19.52
C GLU A 12 -14.07 -9.45 -18.82
N PRO A 13 -12.94 -9.59 -19.53
CA PRO A 13 -11.62 -9.42 -18.94
C PRO A 13 -11.44 -7.99 -18.44
N ILE A 14 -11.00 -7.83 -17.19
CA ILE A 14 -10.67 -6.52 -16.62
C ILE A 14 -9.22 -6.19 -16.94
N ALA A 15 -8.99 -5.09 -17.65
CA ALA A 15 -7.64 -4.60 -17.92
C ALA A 15 -7.07 -3.86 -16.70
N VAL A 16 -5.84 -4.18 -16.32
CA VAL A 16 -5.06 -3.37 -15.38
C VAL A 16 -4.34 -2.29 -16.19
N ILE A 17 -4.80 -1.04 -16.06
CA ILE A 17 -4.29 0.08 -16.84
C ILE A 17 -3.06 0.75 -16.22
N GLY A 18 -2.84 0.54 -14.92
CA GLY A 18 -1.72 1.13 -14.20
C GLY A 18 -1.60 0.56 -12.79
N ILE A 19 -0.39 0.65 -12.22
CA ILE A 19 -0.07 0.18 -10.87
C ILE A 19 0.83 1.23 -10.21
N ALA A 20 0.51 1.58 -8.96
CA ALA A 20 1.40 2.34 -8.10
C ALA A 20 1.67 1.56 -6.81
N TYR A 21 2.88 1.68 -6.29
CA TYR A 21 3.33 0.90 -5.15
C TYR A 21 4.31 1.70 -4.28
N ILE A 22 4.44 1.23 -3.04
CA ILE A 22 5.50 1.62 -2.10
C ILE A 22 6.03 0.31 -1.53
N PHE A 23 7.19 -0.11 -1.98
CA PHE A 23 7.87 -1.32 -1.50
C PHE A 23 9.15 -0.95 -0.74
N ALA A 24 9.58 -1.83 0.15
CA ALA A 24 10.88 -1.71 0.80
C ALA A 24 12.02 -1.95 -0.21
N GLY A 25 13.24 -1.51 0.11
CA GLY A 25 14.42 -1.75 -0.72
C GLY A 25 14.70 -0.70 -1.79
N ASP A 26 14.26 0.54 -1.59
CA ASP A 26 14.53 1.68 -2.48
C ASP A 26 14.01 1.49 -3.93
N ILE A 27 12.89 0.79 -4.06
CA ILE A 27 12.27 0.46 -5.35
C ILE A 27 11.41 1.63 -5.82
N HIS A 28 11.87 2.35 -6.84
CA HIS A 28 11.18 3.52 -7.40
C HIS A 28 10.68 3.34 -8.83
N SER A 29 11.07 2.25 -9.51
CA SER A 29 10.65 1.97 -10.89
C SER A 29 10.14 0.54 -11.11
N PRO A 30 9.30 0.30 -12.14
CA PRO A 30 8.78 -1.04 -12.43
C PRO A 30 9.89 -2.05 -12.74
N ASN A 31 10.98 -1.57 -13.34
CA ASN A 31 12.15 -2.40 -13.62
C ASN A 31 12.86 -2.82 -12.34
N ASP A 32 13.00 -1.91 -11.37
CA ASP A 32 13.62 -2.23 -10.08
C ASP A 32 12.79 -3.29 -9.35
N LEU A 33 11.46 -3.12 -9.34
CA LEU A 33 10.55 -4.10 -8.76
C LEU A 33 10.72 -5.47 -9.42
N TRP A 34 10.74 -5.49 -10.75
CA TRP A 34 10.85 -6.76 -11.49
C TRP A 34 12.21 -7.43 -11.30
N TYR A 35 13.28 -6.63 -11.22
CA TYR A 35 14.62 -7.12 -10.93
C TYR A 35 14.70 -7.73 -9.52
N THR A 36 14.24 -7.01 -8.50
CA THR A 36 14.20 -7.49 -7.11
C THR A 36 13.40 -8.78 -6.98
N LEU A 37 12.23 -8.87 -7.64
CA LEU A 37 11.39 -10.08 -7.62
C LEU A 37 12.07 -11.26 -8.31
N LYS A 38 12.68 -11.02 -9.48
CA LYS A 38 13.36 -12.05 -10.25
C LYS A 38 14.58 -12.61 -9.52
N GLU A 39 15.38 -11.74 -8.93
CA GLU A 39 16.61 -12.10 -8.21
C GLU A 39 16.34 -12.53 -6.75
N SER A 40 15.07 -12.50 -6.30
CA SER A 40 14.66 -12.86 -4.93
C SER A 40 15.49 -12.14 -3.85
N GLN A 41 15.76 -10.85 -4.07
CA GLN A 41 16.63 -10.08 -3.21
C GLN A 41 15.97 -9.79 -1.85
N ASP A 42 16.71 -10.00 -0.77
CA ASP A 42 16.26 -9.62 0.58
C ASP A 42 16.33 -8.10 0.75
N VAL A 43 15.16 -7.47 0.81
CA VAL A 43 14.97 -6.04 1.05
C VAL A 43 14.70 -5.71 2.52
N GLY A 44 14.76 -6.72 3.39
CA GLY A 44 14.58 -6.58 4.83
C GLY A 44 15.65 -5.66 5.43
N SER A 45 15.21 -4.73 6.28
CA SER A 45 16.10 -3.91 7.09
C SER A 45 15.66 -3.92 8.54
N ALA A 46 16.61 -3.70 9.45
CA ALA A 46 16.29 -3.57 10.87
C ALA A 46 15.35 -2.37 11.09
N THR A 47 14.39 -2.54 12.00
CA THR A 47 13.48 -1.44 12.36
C THR A 47 14.26 -0.24 12.88
N THR A 48 13.95 0.93 12.35
CA THR A 48 14.52 2.20 12.78
C THR A 48 13.87 2.67 14.08
N ILE A 49 14.67 3.19 15.02
CA ILE A 49 14.18 3.68 16.31
C ILE A 49 13.18 4.84 16.18
N ASP A 50 13.23 5.56 15.05
CA ASP A 50 12.30 6.62 14.68
C ASP A 50 10.87 6.10 14.44
N ARG A 51 10.72 4.90 13.84
CA ARG A 51 9.39 4.29 13.63
C ARG A 51 8.95 3.49 14.84
N PHE A 52 9.83 2.62 15.34
CA PHE A 52 9.53 1.76 16.48
C PHE A 52 10.82 1.17 17.06
N ASP A 53 11.02 1.30 18.37
CA ASP A 53 12.15 0.68 19.05
C ASP A 53 11.90 -0.82 19.31
N LEU A 54 12.23 -1.63 18.30
CA LEU A 54 12.09 -3.09 18.40
C LEU A 54 13.00 -3.70 19.47
N LYS A 55 14.18 -3.10 19.75
CA LYS A 55 15.12 -3.64 20.74
C LYS A 55 14.61 -3.43 22.16
N SER A 56 14.07 -2.24 22.46
CA SER A 56 13.43 -1.98 23.74
C SER A 56 12.18 -2.84 23.91
N PHE A 57 11.34 -2.96 22.88
CA PHE A 57 10.15 -3.80 22.94
C PHE A 57 10.46 -5.29 23.17
N THR A 58 11.38 -5.87 22.41
CA THR A 58 11.77 -7.29 22.58
C THR A 58 12.50 -7.54 23.89
N GLY A 59 13.32 -6.57 24.34
CA GLY A 59 13.94 -6.60 25.66
C GLY A 59 12.93 -6.51 26.82
N HIS A 60 11.77 -5.89 26.62
CA HIS A 60 10.72 -5.73 27.62
C HIS A 60 9.67 -6.86 27.60
N MET A 61 9.48 -7.54 26.47
CA MET A 61 8.58 -8.71 26.33
C MET A 61 9.24 -10.05 26.66
N LEU A 62 10.56 -10.18 26.46
CA LEU A 62 11.32 -11.40 26.76
C LEU A 62 12.04 -11.34 28.12
N ASN A 63 11.91 -10.23 28.87
CA ASN A 63 12.47 -10.06 30.20
C ASN A 63 11.34 -9.85 31.23
N ILE A 64 11.23 -10.79 32.17
CA ILE A 64 10.22 -10.84 33.23
C ILE A 64 10.61 -9.89 34.38
N ASN A 65 11.02 -8.65 34.09
CA ASN A 65 11.50 -7.74 35.13
C ASN A 65 10.83 -6.37 34.99
N ASN A 66 9.97 -6.11 35.98
CA ASN A 66 8.99 -5.04 36.06
C ASN A 66 9.59 -3.64 36.19
N ASN A 67 9.31 -2.78 35.21
CA ASN A 67 9.21 -1.33 35.41
C ASN A 67 8.62 -0.68 34.16
N GLY A 68 7.38 -1.07 33.87
CA GLY A 68 6.57 -0.45 32.83
C GLY A 68 6.32 1.03 33.11
N GLN A 69 6.68 1.86 32.14
CA GLN A 69 6.03 3.14 31.90
C GLN A 69 5.87 3.31 30.39
N LEU A 70 4.68 2.97 29.88
CA LEU A 70 4.30 3.29 28.51
C LEU A 70 4.03 4.80 28.46
N HIS A 71 5.03 5.54 27.97
CA HIS A 71 5.03 6.99 27.98
C HIS A 71 3.94 7.54 27.06
N GLN A 72 2.99 8.28 27.65
CA GLN A 72 1.98 9.03 26.94
C GLN A 72 2.60 10.14 26.10
N LYS A 73 2.63 10.00 24.77
CA LYS A 73 2.71 11.12 23.82
C LYS A 73 1.96 10.78 22.53
N LEU A 74 0.63 10.75 22.59
CA LEU A 74 -0.23 10.99 21.42
C LEU A 74 -0.19 12.48 21.08
N LEU A 75 0.96 12.97 20.62
CA LEU A 75 1.10 14.36 20.20
C LEU A 75 0.54 14.52 18.80
N ARG A 76 -0.53 15.31 18.76
CA ARG A 76 -1.30 15.69 17.58
C ARG A 76 -0.44 16.44 16.57
N ALA A 77 0.08 15.70 15.61
CA ALA A 77 0.41 16.14 14.25
C ALA A 77 0.12 15.05 13.19
N ALA A 78 -0.52 13.94 13.59
CA ALA A 78 -0.65 12.67 12.85
C ALA A 78 -2.12 12.20 12.74
N SER A 79 -3.04 13.08 12.36
CA SER A 79 -4.49 12.75 12.39
C SER A 79 -4.99 11.89 11.23
N ILE A 80 -4.21 11.70 10.16
CA ILE A 80 -4.48 10.72 9.12
C ILE A 80 -3.49 9.57 9.30
N ASP A 81 -4.03 8.35 9.33
CA ASP A 81 -3.24 7.13 9.35
C ASP A 81 -2.23 7.11 8.18
N PRO A 82 -0.95 6.77 8.41
CA PRO A 82 0.07 6.75 7.36
C PRO A 82 -0.28 5.89 6.13
N CYS A 83 -1.06 4.81 6.30
CA CYS A 83 -1.51 3.97 5.19
C CYS A 83 -2.50 4.74 4.30
N HIS A 84 -3.50 5.39 4.89
CA HIS A 84 -4.45 6.22 4.14
C HIS A 84 -3.76 7.35 3.37
N ARG A 85 -2.78 8.01 4.00
CA ARG A 85 -2.00 9.07 3.33
C ARG A 85 -1.24 8.52 2.11
N SER A 86 -0.60 7.38 2.28
CA SER A 86 0.21 6.73 1.24
C SER A 86 -0.65 6.25 0.08
N LEU A 87 -1.82 5.67 0.37
CA LEU A 87 -2.79 5.24 -0.62
C LEU A 87 -3.24 6.40 -1.51
N ILE A 88 -3.66 7.51 -0.90
CA ILE A 88 -4.15 8.68 -1.64
C ILE A 88 -3.03 9.26 -2.52
N LEU A 89 -1.82 9.38 -1.98
CA LEU A 89 -0.68 9.93 -2.73
C LEU A 89 -0.37 9.08 -3.97
N LYS A 90 -0.26 7.76 -3.80
CA LYS A 90 0.04 6.85 -4.92
C LYS A 90 -1.09 6.75 -5.93
N PHE A 91 -2.33 6.90 -5.48
CA PHE A 91 -3.46 6.95 -6.38
C PHE A 91 -3.41 8.20 -7.27
N VAL A 92 -3.10 9.38 -6.72
CA VAL A 92 -2.96 10.60 -7.52
C VAL A 92 -1.77 10.52 -8.48
N ASP A 93 -0.61 10.05 -8.01
CA ASP A 93 0.58 9.86 -8.85
C ASP A 93 0.28 8.94 -10.06
N LEU A 94 -0.48 7.87 -9.84
CA LEU A 94 -0.86 6.92 -10.89
C LEU A 94 -1.74 7.59 -11.96
N LEU A 95 -2.77 8.29 -11.49
CA LEU A 95 -3.75 8.95 -12.36
C LEU A 95 -3.09 10.00 -13.26
N ASP A 96 -2.19 10.80 -12.70
CA ASP A 96 -1.46 11.81 -13.45
C ASP A 96 -0.45 11.17 -14.45
N GLY A 97 0.18 10.06 -14.08
CA GLY A 97 1.11 9.32 -14.95
C GLY A 97 0.46 8.73 -16.21
N ASP A 98 -0.79 8.28 -16.11
CA ASP A 98 -1.55 7.67 -17.21
C ASP A 98 -2.43 8.67 -17.98
N GLY A 99 -2.30 9.98 -17.71
CA GLY A 99 -3.03 11.05 -18.40
C GLY A 99 -4.50 11.22 -17.95
N TYR A 100 -4.88 10.57 -16.85
CA TYR A 100 -6.19 10.67 -16.22
C TYR A 100 -6.17 11.70 -15.08
N SER A 101 -6.14 12.99 -15.41
CA SER A 101 -6.17 14.06 -14.39
C SER A 101 -7.36 13.91 -13.43
N VAL A 102 -7.14 14.21 -12.15
CA VAL A 102 -8.16 14.11 -11.08
C VAL A 102 -9.46 14.83 -11.43
N GLU A 103 -9.40 15.95 -12.14
CA GLU A 103 -10.57 16.71 -12.58
C GLU A 103 -11.44 15.94 -13.56
N LYS A 104 -10.84 15.15 -14.46
CA LYS A 104 -11.57 14.34 -15.46
C LYS A 104 -12.28 13.15 -14.82
N MET A 105 -11.78 12.68 -13.69
CA MET A 105 -12.35 11.57 -12.93
C MET A 105 -13.34 12.01 -11.86
N SER A 106 -13.40 13.31 -11.57
CA SER A 106 -14.36 13.84 -10.60
C SER A 106 -15.79 13.68 -11.12
N GLY A 107 -16.65 13.02 -10.33
CA GLY A 107 -18.05 12.78 -10.67
C GLY A 107 -18.30 11.58 -11.59
N THR A 108 -17.27 10.83 -11.99
CA THR A 108 -17.44 9.56 -12.72
C THR A 108 -17.89 8.44 -11.78
N LYS A 109 -18.44 7.36 -12.35
CA LYS A 109 -18.84 6.15 -11.60
C LYS A 109 -17.63 5.25 -11.28
N THR A 110 -16.58 5.83 -10.71
CA THR A 110 -15.36 5.09 -10.31
C THR A 110 -15.55 4.53 -8.91
N SER A 111 -15.36 3.22 -8.75
CA SER A 111 -15.39 2.55 -7.45
C SER A 111 -13.99 2.42 -6.86
N VAL A 112 -13.89 2.49 -5.54
CA VAL A 112 -12.63 2.32 -4.79
C VAL A 112 -12.80 1.13 -3.86
N HIS A 113 -11.86 0.19 -3.93
CA HIS A 113 -11.83 -1.00 -3.08
C HIS A 113 -10.47 -1.05 -2.36
N THR A 114 -10.50 -1.06 -1.03
CA THR A 114 -9.30 -1.07 -0.17
C THR A 114 -9.32 -2.29 0.75
N GLY A 115 -8.17 -2.91 0.98
CA GLY A 115 -7.98 -4.03 1.90
C GLY A 115 -7.16 -3.67 3.12
#